data_AF-A0A7S0BCN3-F1
#
_entry.id   AF-A0A7S0BCN3-F1
#
_cell.length_a   1.000
_cell.length_b   1.000
_cell.length_c   1.000
_cell.angle_alpha   90.00
_cell.angle_beta   90.00
_cell.angle_gamma   90.00
#
_symmetry.space_group_name_H-M   'P 1'
#
loop_
_entity.id
_entity.type
_entity.pdbx_description
1 polymer ?
#
loop_
_entity_poly.entity_id
_entity_poly.type
_entity_poly.pdbx_seq_one_letter_code
_entity_poly.pdbx_strand_id
1 'polypeptide(L)'
;KYQLETAEQCLRFANCAVDFQGRQLSILLRALQGTPTHDRLAWWLDVRSCRRRPQVPWEQLPVAKVFVKADEFDDLATKALLSRIRWALAAHRLWPADAFRTLDSDGSGGLTRGELP
;
A
#
# COMPACT_ATOMS: atom_id res chain seq x y z
N LYS A 1 21.15 1.39 12.35
CA LYS A 1 20.96 0.91 10.94
C LYS A 1 19.69 1.47 10.29
N TYR A 2 18.55 1.53 10.99
CA TYR A 2 17.29 2.07 10.44
C TYR A 2 17.35 3.52 9.91
N GLN A 3 18.02 4.43 10.64
CA GLN A 3 18.15 5.83 10.19
C GLN A 3 18.90 5.98 8.87
N LEU A 4 19.92 5.13 8.64
CA LEU A 4 20.65 5.10 7.38
C LEU A 4 19.76 4.64 6.23
N GLU A 5 18.98 3.57 6.44
CA GLU A 5 18.01 3.05 5.48
C GLU A 5 16.94 4.11 5.16
N THR A 6 16.52 4.88 6.17
CA THR A 6 15.58 6.01 6.02
C THR A 6 16.18 7.10 5.14
N ALA A 7 17.40 7.55 5.45
CA ALA A 7 18.09 8.56 4.65
C ALA A 7 18.26 8.11 3.19
N GLU A 8 18.63 6.84 2.98
CA GLU A 8 18.75 6.25 1.65
C GLU A 8 17.42 6.30 0.89
N GLN A 9 16.31 5.89 1.50
CA GLN A 9 15.00 5.92 0.83
C GLN A 9 14.53 7.34 0.52
N CYS A 10 14.79 8.31 1.41
CA CYS A 10 14.52 9.72 1.14
C CYS A 10 15.35 10.27 -0.04
N LEU A 11 16.64 9.93 -0.11
CA LEU A 11 17.50 10.31 -1.23
C LEU A 11 17.05 9.65 -2.54
N ARG A 12 16.64 8.38 -2.50
CA ARG A 12 16.06 7.70 -3.67
C ARG A 12 14.76 8.35 -4.13
N PHE A 13 13.91 8.77 -3.19
CA PHE A 13 12.68 9.49 -3.49
C PHE A 13 12.97 10.83 -4.16
N ALA A 14 13.90 11.62 -3.62
CA ALA A 14 14.38 12.85 -4.24
C ALA A 14 15.06 12.62 -5.60
N ASN A 15 15.67 11.45 -5.79
CA ASN A 15 16.26 11.03 -7.06
C ASN A 15 15.23 10.51 -8.09
N CYS A 16 13.94 10.55 -7.76
CA CYS A 16 12.83 10.00 -8.54
C CYS A 16 13.08 8.54 -8.97
N ALA A 17 13.58 7.72 -8.04
CA ALA A 17 13.66 6.27 -8.24
C ALA A 17 12.26 5.69 -8.47
N VAL A 18 12.18 4.61 -9.25
CA VAL A 18 10.90 3.99 -9.65
C VAL A 18 10.73 2.57 -9.11
N ASP A 19 11.79 1.99 -8.54
CA ASP A 19 11.95 0.57 -8.23
C ASP A 19 11.86 0.30 -6.72
N PHE A 20 10.90 0.94 -6.04
CA PHE A 20 10.74 0.77 -4.60
C PHE A 20 10.08 -0.56 -4.24
N GLN A 21 10.68 -1.25 -3.25
CA GLN A 21 10.12 -2.46 -2.65
C GLN A 21 9.19 -2.13 -1.48
N GLY A 22 8.37 -3.09 -1.04
CA GLY A 22 7.38 -2.89 0.02
C GLY A 22 7.95 -2.31 1.32
N ARG A 23 9.06 -2.88 1.81
CA ARG A 23 9.76 -2.37 3.02
C ARG A 23 10.29 -0.95 2.84
N GLN A 24 10.86 -0.66 1.67
CA GLN A 24 11.42 0.65 1.36
C GLN A 24 10.32 1.73 1.32
N LEU A 25 9.15 1.39 0.77
CA LEU A 25 7.97 2.26 0.78
C LEU A 25 7.44 2.51 2.19
N SER A 26 7.40 1.48 3.05
CA SER A 26 7.03 1.62 4.46
C SER A 26 7.92 2.63 5.19
N ILE A 27 9.24 2.50 5.02
CA ILE A 27 10.23 3.42 5.62
C ILE A 27 10.02 4.85 5.09
N LEU A 28 9.83 4.99 3.78
CA LEU A 28 9.61 6.29 3.14
C LEU A 28 8.29 6.94 3.58
N LEU A 29 7.19 6.18 3.65
CA LEU A 29 5.89 6.66 4.16
C LEU A 29 6.03 7.19 5.58
N ARG A 30 6.72 6.45 6.46
CA ARG A 30 6.99 6.89 7.83
C ARG A 30 7.85 8.14 7.89
N ALA A 31 8.84 8.28 7.00
CA ALA A 31 9.67 9.48 6.94
C ALA A 31 8.89 10.72 6.46
N LEU A 32 7.91 10.54 5.58
CA LEU A 32 7.12 11.61 4.97
C LEU A 32 5.78 11.85 5.68
N GLN A 33 5.46 11.15 6.76
CA GLN A 33 4.15 11.18 7.44
C GLN A 33 3.68 12.60 7.81
N GLY A 34 4.60 13.53 8.09
CA GLY A 34 4.29 14.92 8.42
C GLY A 34 4.00 15.82 7.22
N THR A 35 4.21 15.35 5.99
CA THR A 35 3.99 16.11 4.76
C THR A 35 2.66 15.68 4.12
N PRO A 36 1.76 16.59 3.74
CA PRO A 36 0.53 16.25 3.02
C PRO A 36 0.80 15.52 1.70
N THR A 37 -0.07 14.57 1.34
CA THR A 37 0.11 13.74 0.13
C THR A 37 0.15 14.54 -1.18
N HIS A 38 -0.67 15.60 -1.28
CA HIS A 38 -0.70 16.48 -2.45
C HIS A 38 0.61 17.24 -2.63
N ASP A 39 1.22 17.72 -1.54
CA ASP A 39 2.52 18.40 -1.57
C ASP A 39 3.65 17.45 -1.99
N ARG A 40 3.62 16.20 -1.48
CA ARG A 40 4.59 15.16 -1.88
C ARG A 40 4.56 14.93 -3.40
N LEU A 41 3.36 14.83 -3.98
CA LEU A 41 3.18 14.58 -5.41
C LEU A 41 3.63 15.78 -6.24
N ALA A 42 3.16 16.99 -5.91
CA ALA A 42 3.52 18.20 -6.63
C ALA A 42 5.04 18.39 -6.67
N TRP A 43 5.69 18.35 -5.50
CA TRP A 43 7.14 18.45 -5.40
C TRP A 43 7.87 17.37 -6.19
N TRP A 44 7.39 16.12 -6.11
CA TRP A 44 8.04 15.01 -6.80
C TRP A 44 7.93 15.13 -8.32
N LEU A 45 6.80 15.59 -8.84
CA LEU A 45 6.60 15.86 -10.26
C LEU A 45 7.49 17.02 -10.73
N ASP A 46 7.63 18.09 -9.93
CA ASP A 46 8.52 19.22 -10.24
C ASP A 46 9.98 18.75 -10.34
N VAL A 47 10.47 18.01 -9.34
CA VAL A 47 11.84 17.45 -9.35
C VAL A 47 12.02 16.46 -10.51
N ARG A 48 11.00 15.67 -10.82
CA ARG A 48 11.04 14.68 -11.89
C ARG A 48 11.03 15.31 -13.28
N SER A 49 10.35 16.45 -13.47
CA SER A 49 10.31 17.16 -14.75
C SER A 49 11.69 17.65 -15.19
N CYS A 50 12.57 17.93 -14.23
CA CYS A 50 13.97 18.31 -14.48
C CYS A 50 14.84 17.13 -14.96
N ARG A 51 14.33 15.90 -14.96
CA ARG A 51 15.11 14.67 -15.24
C ARG A 51 14.83 14.14 -16.64
N ARG A 52 15.91 13.74 -17.32
CA ARG A 52 15.88 13.21 -18.70
C ARG A 52 15.43 11.75 -18.83
N ARG A 53 15.10 11.06 -17.73
CA ARG A 53 14.69 9.64 -17.75
C ARG A 53 13.28 9.50 -18.34
N PRO A 54 12.94 8.36 -18.97
CA PRO A 54 11.58 8.11 -19.48
C PRO A 54 10.51 8.33 -18.40
N GLN A 55 9.52 9.15 -18.76
CA GLN A 55 8.48 9.61 -17.85
C GLN A 55 7.27 8.67 -17.91
N VAL A 56 7.38 7.51 -17.26
CA VAL A 56 6.24 6.60 -17.04
C VAL A 56 5.20 7.30 -16.15
N PRO A 57 3.88 7.17 -16.42
CA PRO A 57 2.84 7.69 -15.54
C PRO A 57 3.10 7.25 -14.08
N TRP A 58 3.06 8.19 -13.15
CA TRP A 58 3.49 7.94 -11.77
C TRP A 58 2.57 6.95 -11.06
N GLU A 59 1.31 6.86 -11.50
CA GLU A 59 0.26 5.97 -11.03
C GLU A 59 0.62 4.50 -11.23
N GLN A 60 1.45 4.20 -12.23
CA GLN A 60 1.92 2.85 -12.53
C GLN A 60 3.15 2.46 -11.71
N LEU A 61 3.77 3.43 -11.02
CA LEU A 61 4.98 3.21 -10.28
C LEU A 61 4.68 2.73 -8.85
N PRO A 62 5.52 1.84 -8.27
CA PRO A 62 5.42 1.45 -6.86
C PRO A 62 5.36 2.63 -5.88
N VAL A 63 6.01 3.76 -6.21
CA VAL A 63 6.04 4.98 -5.40
C VAL A 63 4.68 5.68 -5.30
N ALA A 64 3.71 5.36 -6.17
CA ALA A 64 2.35 5.93 -6.14
C ALA A 64 1.69 5.84 -4.76
N LYS A 65 1.99 4.79 -3.99
CA LYS A 65 1.47 4.61 -2.63
C LYS A 65 1.79 5.78 -1.70
N VAL A 66 2.91 6.47 -1.90
CA VAL A 66 3.35 7.63 -1.10
C VAL A 66 2.49 8.88 -1.34
N PHE A 67 1.86 8.95 -2.52
CA PHE A 67 1.01 10.07 -2.94
C PHE A 67 -0.47 9.83 -2.66
N VAL A 68 -0.87 8.58 -2.43
CA VAL A 68 -2.26 8.22 -2.15
C VAL A 68 -2.49 7.95 -0.66
N LYS A 69 -1.53 7.30 0.02
CA LYS A 69 -1.63 7.00 1.47
C LYS A 69 -0.92 8.07 2.28
N ALA A 70 -1.61 8.62 3.28
CA ALA A 70 -1.05 9.64 4.15
C ALA A 70 -0.11 9.01 5.18
N ASP A 71 -0.49 7.83 5.69
CA ASP A 71 0.22 7.10 6.74
C ASP A 71 0.47 5.62 6.34
N GLU A 72 1.57 5.05 6.86
CA GLU A 72 1.83 3.61 6.83
C GLU A 72 0.69 2.80 7.50
N PHE A 73 0.01 3.41 8.47
CA PHE A 73 -1.05 2.79 9.26
C PHE A 73 -2.46 2.86 8.66
N ASP A 74 -2.68 3.62 7.58
CA ASP A 74 -4.01 3.76 6.94
C ASP A 74 -4.61 2.41 6.48
N ASP A 75 -3.75 1.42 6.23
CA ASP A 75 -4.14 0.07 5.79
C ASP A 75 -3.91 -1.00 6.87
N LEU A 76 -3.49 -0.59 8.07
CA LEU A 76 -3.18 -1.52 9.15
C LEU A 76 -4.45 -2.26 9.62
N ALA A 77 -5.57 -1.54 9.76
CA ALA A 77 -6.85 -2.14 10.15
C ALA A 77 -7.32 -3.19 9.13
N THR A 78 -7.25 -2.87 7.84
CA THR A 78 -7.58 -3.79 6.74
C THR A 78 -6.67 -5.01 6.74
N LYS A 79 -5.35 -4.81 6.87
CA LYS A 79 -4.38 -5.92 6.95
C LYS A 79 -4.61 -6.80 8.18
N ALA A 80 -4.92 -6.20 9.33
CA ALA A 80 -5.22 -6.92 10.56
C ALA A 80 -6.51 -7.75 10.41
N LEU A 81 -7.55 -7.18 9.80
CA LEU A 81 -8.79 -7.88 9.48
C LEU A 81 -8.53 -9.07 8.54
N LEU A 82 -7.82 -8.85 7.43
CA LEU A 82 -7.47 -9.91 6.47
C LEU A 82 -6.63 -11.01 7.13
N SER A 83 -5.69 -10.63 8.00
CA SER A 83 -4.92 -11.59 8.78
C SER A 83 -5.85 -12.42 9.67
N ARG A 84 -6.74 -11.77 10.44
CA ARG A 84 -7.69 -12.45 11.32
C ARG A 84 -8.61 -13.41 10.56
N ILE A 85 -9.11 -13.00 9.40
CA ILE A 85 -9.92 -13.85 8.52
C ILE A 85 -9.10 -15.07 8.07
N ARG A 86 -7.86 -14.88 7.61
CA ARG A 86 -6.97 -15.99 7.23
C ARG A 86 -6.74 -16.98 8.38
N TRP A 87 -6.52 -16.48 9.59
CA TRP A 87 -6.34 -17.33 10.78
C TRP A 87 -7.62 -18.09 11.13
N ALA A 88 -8.79 -17.45 11.07
CA ALA A 88 -10.08 -18.10 11.32
C ALA A 88 -10.34 -19.21 10.29
N LEU A 89 -10.13 -18.94 9.00
CA LEU A 89 -10.26 -19.94 7.94
C LEU A 89 -9.33 -21.14 8.14
N ALA A 90 -8.06 -20.87 8.48
CA ALA A 90 -7.08 -21.91 8.76
C ALA A 90 -7.47 -22.76 9.99
N ALA A 91 -7.98 -22.14 11.05
CA ALA A 91 -8.44 -22.84 12.25
C ALA A 91 -9.62 -23.78 11.95
N HIS A 92 -10.52 -23.37 11.05
CA HIS A 92 -11.65 -24.17 10.60
C HIS A 92 -11.32 -25.13 9.45
N ARG A 93 -10.05 -25.20 9.01
CA ARG A 93 -9.60 -25.99 7.83
C ARG A 93 -10.41 -25.70 6.56
N LEU A 94 -10.94 -24.48 6.44
CA LEU A 94 -11.72 -24.06 5.30
C LEU A 94 -10.78 -23.44 4.26
N TRP A 95 -10.87 -23.94 3.03
CA TRP A 95 -10.28 -23.25 1.91
C TRP A 95 -11.05 -21.95 1.63
N PRO A 96 -10.38 -20.86 1.22
CA PRO A 96 -11.05 -19.58 0.98
C PRO A 96 -12.24 -19.67 0.03
N ALA A 97 -12.16 -20.53 -0.99
CA ALA A 97 -13.24 -20.76 -1.94
C ALA A 97 -14.45 -21.48 -1.32
N ASP A 98 -14.20 -22.36 -0.34
CA ASP A 98 -15.28 -23.08 0.35
C ASP A 98 -15.96 -22.17 1.37
N ALA A 99 -15.17 -21.38 2.10
CA ALA A 99 -15.69 -20.37 3.01
C ALA A 99 -16.51 -19.30 2.28
N PHE A 100 -16.07 -18.89 1.09
CA PHE A 100 -16.84 -17.97 0.26
C PHE A 100 -18.19 -18.59 -0.13
N ARG A 101 -18.20 -19.83 -0.60
CA ARG A 101 -19.44 -20.56 -0.94
C ARG A 101 -20.38 -20.75 0.25
N THR A 102 -19.86 -20.86 1.47
CA THR A 102 -20.70 -20.95 2.67
C THR A 102 -21.28 -19.60 3.11
N LEU A 103 -20.62 -18.49 2.77
CA LEU A 103 -21.05 -17.14 3.16
C LEU A 103 -21.92 -16.47 2.08
N ASP A 104 -21.69 -16.79 0.80
CA ASP A 104 -22.47 -16.33 -0.37
C ASP A 104 -23.80 -17.09 -0.42
N SER A 105 -24.67 -16.73 0.51
CA SER A 105 -25.94 -17.42 0.77
C SER A 105 -26.98 -17.16 -0.30
N ASP A 106 -26.88 -16.03 -1.01
CA ASP A 106 -27.74 -15.67 -2.13
C ASP A 106 -27.17 -16.10 -3.50
N GLY A 107 -25.93 -16.61 -3.54
CA GLY A 107 -25.27 -17.07 -4.77
C GLY A 107 -25.01 -15.94 -5.77
N SER A 108 -24.96 -14.70 -5.29
CA SER A 108 -24.75 -13.51 -6.12
C SER A 108 -23.30 -13.38 -6.61
N GLY A 109 -22.37 -14.16 -6.04
CA GLY A 109 -20.95 -14.10 -6.36
C GLY A 109 -20.23 -12.93 -5.70
N GLY A 110 -20.87 -12.27 -4.73
CA GLY A 110 -20.28 -11.19 -3.93
C GLY A 110 -20.82 -11.17 -2.51
N LEU A 111 -19.96 -10.97 -1.52
CA LEU A 111 -20.40 -10.92 -0.12
C LEU A 111 -20.88 -9.51 0.24
N THR A 112 -22.14 -9.42 0.67
CA THR A 112 -22.69 -8.18 1.22
C THR A 112 -22.45 -8.06 2.72
N ARG A 113 -22.60 -6.85 3.27
CA ARG A 113 -22.35 -6.58 4.71
C ARG A 113 -23.22 -7.42 5.65
N GLY A 114 -24.38 -7.92 5.18
CA GLY A 114 -25.27 -8.79 5.96
C GLY A 114 -24.84 -10.25 6.01
N GLU A 115 -23.95 -10.68 5.11
CA GLU A 115 -23.46 -12.07 5.00
C GLU A 115 -22.12 -12.28 5.70
N LEU A 116 -21.53 -11.19 6.20
CA LEU A 116 -20.31 -11.20 6.98
C LEU A 116 -20.68 -11.20 8.49
N PRO A 117 -20.01 -12.03 9.32
CA PRO A 117 -20.26 -12.09 10.75
C PRO A 117 -19.77 -10.86 11.53
#